data_AF-A0A812JMJ1-F1
#
_entry.id   AF-A0A812JMJ1-F1
#
_cell.length_a   1.000
_cell.length_b   1.000
_cell.length_c   1.000
_cell.angle_alpha   90.00
_cell.angle_beta   90.00
_cell.angle_gamma   90.00
#
_symmetry.space_group_name_H-M   'P 1'
#
loop_
_entity.id
_entity.type
_entity.pdbx_description
1 polymer ?
#
loop_
_entity_poly.entity_id
_entity_poly.type
_entity_poly.pdbx_seq_one_letter_code
_entity_poly.pdbx_strand_id
1 'polypeptide(L)'
;MRLCLWAAVLGLARCTNVSVGITLPTVNTTNTAAAVSKGGIAAAAAEASGASKDEVIQNAAMIAGQAAAEDARTAGEPEVRVEAQAANAAQAAALRAGATGNEAAEAGGETAVLVAGQVSAPPLLLADAFSIVNGTHCLNWWGDGCAAITDHDACLSSRDGGDLAEINGVKVFGEPCVWCGGEKCGATDSLCVPRNEGSTLHSGMEVASCTGGSGLSETSAAQWSEIPASLKAGGFPQRELFFVPKKSQSGAGKAAGGACRGASAEDASNLDPTKRNYYATWTAATLKECLEICSWKQDCTGVEFSQNHSYCEVWNVPIHFTDPTAGIYECYVAYPESGQPDGIKWRASGGLSTESIAEPTSSNLTLEVVLGAVILLGIVVAILFACRRWKKTPRKAKAEAARKRGLDIDQHAGDAVGSGDEMQPLVNGAFDYSSPTSVASRQGMGDPLGTNLRGLVAFDNHSAAYEPLAQGGQPMAECLDSCPDHKSSKEAARFRELAQLQANAQARFGYADGVAGGSGVPANL
;
A
#
# COMPACT_ATOMS: atom_id res chain seq x y z
N MET A 1 -9.86 84.53 -22.48
CA MET A 1 -9.61 83.61 -21.34
C MET A 1 -10.38 82.31 -21.59
N ARG A 2 -9.93 81.16 -21.05
CA ARG A 2 -10.38 79.77 -21.37
C ARG A 2 -9.86 79.10 -22.66
N LEU A 3 -8.68 79.49 -23.17
CA LEU A 3 -8.01 78.74 -24.25
C LEU A 3 -6.47 78.65 -24.13
N CYS A 4 -5.90 78.99 -22.96
CA CYS A 4 -4.45 78.95 -22.70
C CYS A 4 -4.04 78.03 -21.53
N LEU A 5 -4.91 77.12 -21.07
CA LEU A 5 -4.64 76.25 -19.91
C LEU A 5 -4.46 74.76 -20.22
N TRP A 6 -4.48 74.36 -21.50
CA TRP A 6 -4.29 72.96 -21.93
C TRP A 6 -2.91 72.67 -22.54
N ALA A 7 -2.09 73.69 -22.81
CA ALA A 7 -0.77 73.53 -23.42
C ALA A 7 0.35 73.13 -22.43
N ALA A 8 0.09 73.14 -21.12
CA ALA A 8 1.11 72.88 -20.09
C ALA A 8 1.21 71.40 -19.64
N VAL A 9 0.27 70.53 -20.05
CA VAL A 9 0.21 69.13 -19.60
C VAL A 9 0.84 68.14 -20.60
N LEU A 10 1.01 68.55 -21.86
CA LEU A 10 1.62 67.72 -22.93
C LEU A 10 3.15 67.83 -23.04
N GLY A 11 3.82 68.49 -22.08
CA GLY A 11 5.23 68.87 -22.16
C GLY A 11 6.25 67.91 -21.51
N LEU A 12 5.82 66.88 -20.77
CA LEU A 12 6.71 66.07 -19.91
C LEU A 12 6.53 64.55 -20.03
N ALA A 13 6.40 64.06 -21.26
CA ALA A 13 6.42 62.62 -21.58
C ALA A 13 7.52 62.27 -22.62
N ARG A 14 8.76 62.69 -22.34
CA ARG A 14 9.98 62.15 -22.99
C ARG A 14 10.80 61.34 -21.99
N CYS A 15 10.22 60.24 -21.51
CA CYS A 15 11.00 59.20 -20.86
C CYS A 15 11.75 58.40 -21.93
N THR A 16 13.04 58.17 -21.71
CA THR A 16 13.90 57.42 -22.61
C THR A 16 13.45 55.96 -22.73
N ASN A 17 13.25 55.48 -23.95
CA ASN A 17 13.21 54.05 -24.24
C ASN A 17 14.59 53.44 -23.94
N VAL A 18 14.80 53.00 -22.71
CA VAL A 18 15.87 52.06 -22.38
C VAL A 18 15.37 50.69 -22.78
N SER A 19 15.65 50.29 -24.02
CA SER A 19 15.43 48.93 -24.48
C SER A 19 16.40 48.01 -23.73
N VAL A 20 15.95 47.47 -22.59
CA VAL A 20 16.65 46.36 -21.92
C VAL A 20 16.47 45.15 -22.83
N GLY A 21 17.53 44.85 -23.60
CA GLY A 21 17.59 43.65 -24.42
C GLY A 21 17.69 42.42 -23.54
N ILE A 22 16.55 41.94 -23.03
CA ILE A 22 16.45 40.59 -22.49
C ILE A 22 16.53 39.65 -23.69
N THR A 23 17.74 39.14 -23.95
CA THR A 23 17.95 38.09 -24.95
C THR A 23 17.26 36.83 -24.44
N LEU A 24 16.01 36.62 -24.87
CA LEU A 24 15.29 35.38 -24.61
C LEU A 24 16.11 34.19 -25.14
N PRO A 25 16.20 33.07 -24.40
CA PRO A 25 16.91 31.90 -24.87
C PRO A 25 16.31 31.40 -26.17
N THR A 26 17.15 31.14 -27.18
CA THR A 26 16.74 30.54 -28.45
C THR A 26 16.28 29.11 -28.21
N VAL A 27 14.97 28.89 -28.20
CA VAL A 27 14.35 27.56 -28.11
C VAL A 27 14.68 26.75 -29.38
N ASN A 28 15.02 25.47 -29.23
CA ASN A 28 15.22 24.57 -30.35
C ASN A 28 13.86 24.25 -31.02
N THR A 29 13.52 25.03 -32.05
CA THR A 29 12.23 24.99 -32.74
C THR A 29 11.89 23.64 -33.38
N THR A 30 12.91 22.81 -33.66
CA THR A 30 12.77 21.51 -34.32
C THR A 30 12.00 20.50 -33.46
N ASN A 31 12.37 20.38 -32.18
CA ASN A 31 11.76 19.42 -31.26
C ASN A 31 10.33 19.85 -30.90
N THR A 32 10.12 21.14 -30.67
CA THR A 32 8.78 21.72 -30.40
C THR A 32 7.80 21.41 -31.54
N ALA A 33 8.22 21.45 -32.80
CA ALA A 33 7.35 21.14 -33.93
C ALA A 33 6.87 19.67 -33.94
N ALA A 34 7.74 18.72 -33.57
CA ALA A 34 7.38 17.31 -33.47
C ALA A 34 6.42 17.05 -32.28
N ALA A 35 6.71 17.65 -31.13
CA ALA A 35 5.85 17.57 -29.94
C ALA A 35 4.44 18.14 -30.20
N VAL A 36 4.34 19.31 -30.83
CA VAL A 36 3.05 19.90 -31.25
C VAL A 36 2.32 19.03 -32.28
N SER A 37 3.05 18.29 -33.12
CA SER A 37 2.43 17.32 -34.04
C SER A 37 1.83 16.11 -33.29
N LYS A 38 2.47 15.63 -32.21
CA LYS A 38 1.89 14.59 -31.33
C LYS A 38 0.58 15.09 -30.69
N GLY A 39 0.57 16.32 -30.17
CA GLY A 39 -0.65 16.95 -29.63
C GLY A 39 -1.78 17.10 -30.65
N GLY A 40 -1.46 17.43 -31.91
CA GLY A 40 -2.47 17.48 -32.99
C GLY A 40 -3.09 16.12 -33.32
N ILE A 41 -2.32 15.02 -33.24
CA ILE A 41 -2.85 13.65 -33.41
C ILE A 41 -3.78 13.29 -32.23
N ALA A 42 -3.40 13.65 -31.00
CA ALA A 42 -4.23 13.44 -29.82
C ALA A 42 -5.56 14.21 -29.90
N ALA A 43 -5.53 15.47 -30.36
CA ALA A 43 -6.74 16.28 -30.58
C ALA A 43 -7.72 15.57 -31.51
N ALA A 44 -7.23 15.11 -32.68
CA ALA A 44 -8.05 14.41 -33.67
C ALA A 44 -8.60 13.06 -33.16
N ALA A 45 -7.84 12.35 -32.32
CA ALA A 45 -8.29 11.11 -31.68
C ALA A 45 -9.42 11.35 -30.66
N ALA A 46 -9.27 12.39 -29.82
CA ALA A 46 -10.29 12.79 -28.85
C ALA A 46 -11.58 13.31 -29.53
N GLU A 47 -11.45 14.11 -30.60
CA GLU A 47 -12.60 14.55 -31.41
C GLU A 47 -13.31 13.35 -32.06
N ALA A 48 -12.56 12.38 -32.60
CA ALA A 48 -13.12 11.16 -33.19
C ALA A 48 -13.84 10.25 -32.16
N SER A 49 -13.49 10.33 -30.87
CA SER A 49 -14.24 9.65 -29.79
C SER A 49 -15.45 10.43 -29.28
N GLY A 50 -15.71 11.64 -29.80
CA GLY A 50 -16.81 12.49 -29.35
C GLY A 50 -16.54 13.24 -28.05
N ALA A 51 -15.26 13.46 -27.69
CA ALA A 51 -14.90 14.25 -26.52
C ALA A 51 -15.34 15.72 -26.67
N SER A 52 -15.54 16.40 -25.55
CA SER A 52 -15.85 17.82 -25.52
C SER A 52 -14.68 18.68 -26.02
N LYS A 53 -14.96 19.91 -26.45
CA LYS A 53 -13.92 20.84 -26.94
C LYS A 53 -12.80 21.04 -25.91
N ASP A 54 -13.15 21.13 -24.63
CA ASP A 54 -12.20 21.42 -23.56
C ASP A 54 -11.29 20.21 -23.29
N GLU A 55 -11.84 18.98 -23.32
CA GLU A 55 -11.07 17.74 -23.28
C GLU A 55 -10.13 17.57 -24.49
N VAL A 56 -10.59 17.97 -25.69
CA VAL A 56 -9.75 17.96 -26.91
C VAL A 56 -8.56 18.93 -26.76
N ILE A 57 -8.79 20.13 -26.21
CA ILE A 57 -7.75 21.13 -25.93
C ILE A 57 -6.76 20.64 -24.87
N GLN A 58 -7.25 20.14 -23.74
CA GLN A 58 -6.41 19.65 -22.63
C GLN A 58 -5.55 18.44 -23.05
N ASN A 59 -6.13 17.45 -23.73
CA ASN A 59 -5.39 16.30 -24.23
C ASN A 59 -4.30 16.70 -25.24
N ALA A 60 -4.60 17.63 -26.15
CA ALA A 60 -3.63 18.15 -27.11
C ALA A 60 -2.45 18.87 -26.42
N ALA A 61 -2.75 19.70 -25.42
CA ALA A 61 -1.77 20.47 -24.66
C ALA A 61 -0.86 19.54 -23.83
N MET A 62 -1.45 18.65 -23.04
CA MET A 62 -0.72 17.73 -22.16
C MET A 62 0.25 16.84 -22.94
N ILE A 63 -0.20 16.20 -24.01
CA ILE A 63 0.64 15.28 -24.82
C ILE A 63 1.76 16.03 -25.55
N ALA A 64 1.51 17.25 -26.03
CA ALA A 64 2.57 18.07 -26.64
C ALA A 64 3.60 18.55 -25.60
N GLY A 65 3.15 19.00 -24.43
CA GLY A 65 4.07 19.48 -23.39
C GLY A 65 4.91 18.36 -22.77
N GLN A 66 4.32 17.19 -22.50
CA GLN A 66 5.06 16.02 -22.02
C GLN A 66 6.12 15.56 -23.03
N ALA A 67 5.76 15.47 -24.32
CA ALA A 67 6.72 15.11 -25.36
C ALA A 67 7.87 16.11 -25.51
N ALA A 68 7.58 17.42 -25.41
CA ALA A 68 8.64 18.45 -25.44
C ALA A 68 9.52 18.41 -24.18
N ALA A 69 8.97 18.07 -23.01
CA ALA A 69 9.74 17.87 -21.79
C ALA A 69 10.69 16.66 -21.91
N GLU A 70 10.20 15.54 -22.44
CA GLU A 70 11.00 14.33 -22.68
C GLU A 70 12.14 14.60 -23.68
N ASP A 71 11.85 15.25 -24.81
CA ASP A 71 12.85 15.64 -25.82
C ASP A 71 13.91 16.60 -25.22
N ALA A 72 13.50 17.55 -24.36
CA ALA A 72 14.40 18.51 -23.71
C ALA A 72 15.30 17.85 -22.64
N ARG A 73 14.73 16.96 -21.80
CA ARG A 73 15.48 16.17 -20.81
C ARG A 73 16.49 15.25 -21.49
N THR A 74 16.10 14.60 -22.58
CA THR A 74 16.97 13.75 -23.41
C THR A 74 18.12 14.54 -24.04
N ALA A 75 17.90 15.81 -24.39
CA ALA A 75 18.93 16.72 -24.86
C ALA A 75 19.86 17.28 -23.75
N GLY A 76 19.60 16.97 -22.48
CA GLY A 76 20.37 17.48 -21.35
C GLY A 76 20.14 18.97 -21.07
N GLU A 77 18.98 19.52 -21.47
CA GLU A 77 18.63 20.92 -21.17
C GLU A 77 18.35 21.10 -19.65
N PRO A 78 18.73 22.23 -19.05
CA PRO A 78 18.40 22.53 -17.64
C PRO A 78 16.88 22.66 -17.44
N GLU A 79 16.36 22.31 -16.26
CA GLU A 79 14.91 22.14 -16.04
C GLU A 79 14.07 23.38 -16.37
N VAL A 80 14.56 24.60 -16.09
CA VAL A 80 13.89 25.86 -16.47
C VAL A 80 13.64 25.95 -17.99
N ARG A 81 14.46 25.30 -18.81
CA ARG A 81 14.23 25.16 -20.26
C ARG A 81 13.33 23.98 -20.62
N VAL A 82 13.32 22.90 -19.83
CA VAL A 82 12.39 21.78 -19.98
C VAL A 82 10.95 22.27 -19.75
N GLU A 83 10.70 22.95 -18.62
CA GLU A 83 9.42 23.61 -18.29
C GLU A 83 8.99 24.58 -19.39
N ALA A 84 9.90 25.46 -19.83
CA ALA A 84 9.59 26.43 -20.88
C ALA A 84 9.29 25.75 -22.25
N GLN A 85 10.00 24.67 -22.61
CA GLN A 85 9.71 23.93 -23.84
C GLN A 85 8.36 23.20 -23.76
N ALA A 86 8.03 22.61 -22.61
CA ALA A 86 6.75 21.99 -22.35
C ALA A 86 5.59 23.00 -22.47
N ALA A 87 5.71 24.15 -21.80
CA ALA A 87 4.70 25.21 -21.82
C ALA A 87 4.42 25.72 -23.24
N ASN A 88 5.48 26.00 -24.01
CA ASN A 88 5.37 26.49 -25.39
C ASN A 88 4.75 25.43 -26.32
N ALA A 89 5.11 24.16 -26.17
CA ALA A 89 4.53 23.07 -26.96
C ALA A 89 3.05 22.84 -26.63
N ALA A 90 2.70 22.84 -25.34
CA ALA A 90 1.33 22.73 -24.86
C ALA A 90 0.44 23.86 -25.38
N GLN A 91 0.88 25.12 -25.25
CA GLN A 91 0.17 26.29 -25.77
C GLN A 91 -0.01 26.21 -27.30
N ALA A 92 1.03 25.83 -28.04
CA ALA A 92 0.95 25.72 -29.50
C ALA A 92 0.03 24.58 -29.97
N ALA A 93 -0.07 23.48 -29.21
CA ALA A 93 -1.01 22.40 -29.48
C ALA A 93 -2.46 22.79 -29.14
N ALA A 94 -2.70 23.44 -28.00
CA ALA A 94 -4.01 23.98 -27.62
C ALA A 94 -4.57 24.93 -28.70
N LEU A 95 -3.76 25.87 -29.21
CA LEU A 95 -4.16 26.77 -30.30
C LEU A 95 -4.56 26.00 -31.58
N ARG A 96 -3.90 24.89 -31.90
CA ARG A 96 -4.26 24.03 -33.05
C ARG A 96 -5.55 23.24 -32.80
N ALA A 97 -5.85 22.91 -31.54
CA ALA A 97 -7.11 22.30 -31.11
C ALA A 97 -8.29 23.31 -31.02
N GLY A 98 -8.09 24.57 -31.45
CA GLY A 98 -9.14 25.59 -31.45
C GLY A 98 -9.35 26.30 -30.12
N ALA A 99 -8.36 26.24 -29.21
CA ALA A 99 -8.32 27.08 -28.03
C ALA A 99 -8.18 28.56 -28.37
N THR A 100 -8.77 29.44 -27.55
CA THR A 100 -8.46 30.87 -27.58
C THR A 100 -7.03 31.12 -27.06
N GLY A 101 -6.50 32.33 -27.28
CA GLY A 101 -5.17 32.70 -26.78
C GLY A 101 -5.02 32.60 -25.25
N ASN A 102 -6.12 32.78 -24.52
CA ASN A 102 -6.15 32.65 -23.06
C ASN A 102 -6.21 31.17 -22.64
N GLU A 103 -7.15 30.40 -23.17
CA GLU A 103 -7.27 28.94 -22.95
C GLU A 103 -5.94 28.21 -23.24
N ALA A 104 -5.25 28.59 -24.31
CA ALA A 104 -3.96 28.02 -24.66
C ALA A 104 -2.82 28.44 -23.70
N ALA A 105 -2.83 29.67 -23.19
CA ALA A 105 -1.85 30.12 -22.21
C ALA A 105 -2.06 29.46 -20.84
N GLU A 106 -3.33 29.25 -20.46
CA GLU A 106 -3.74 28.52 -19.25
C GLU A 106 -3.28 27.06 -19.32
N ALA A 107 -3.63 26.32 -20.39
CA ALA A 107 -3.18 24.95 -20.61
C ALA A 107 -1.64 24.82 -20.69
N GLY A 108 -0.96 25.83 -21.25
CA GLY A 108 0.50 25.93 -21.23
C GLY A 108 1.08 26.09 -19.83
N GLY A 109 0.44 26.91 -18.99
CA GLY A 109 0.81 27.11 -17.58
C GLY A 109 0.55 25.87 -16.71
N GLU A 110 -0.61 25.24 -16.84
CA GLU A 110 -0.93 23.97 -16.16
C GLU A 110 0.09 22.87 -16.52
N THR A 111 0.43 22.75 -17.79
CA THR A 111 1.42 21.76 -18.25
C THR A 111 2.82 22.08 -17.73
N ALA A 112 3.20 23.36 -17.62
CA ALA A 112 4.47 23.78 -17.00
C ALA A 112 4.54 23.37 -15.52
N VAL A 113 3.48 23.62 -14.75
CA VAL A 113 3.39 23.24 -13.34
C VAL A 113 3.46 21.71 -13.17
N LEU A 114 2.78 20.95 -14.03
CA LEU A 114 2.84 19.49 -14.03
C LEU A 114 4.25 18.96 -14.34
N VAL A 115 4.94 19.55 -15.32
CA VAL A 115 6.31 19.17 -15.71
C VAL A 115 7.34 19.53 -14.62
N ALA A 116 7.23 20.72 -14.01
CA ALA A 116 8.05 21.14 -12.88
C ALA A 116 7.88 20.21 -11.66
N GLY A 117 6.63 19.80 -11.39
CA GLY A 117 6.29 18.84 -10.34
C GLY A 117 6.90 17.45 -10.51
N GLN A 118 7.31 17.06 -11.72
CA GLN A 118 8.00 15.80 -11.98
C GLN A 118 9.48 15.81 -11.60
N VAL A 119 10.10 16.98 -11.35
CA VAL A 119 11.57 17.10 -11.20
C VAL A 119 12.01 17.62 -9.84
N SER A 120 11.10 18.18 -9.05
CA SER A 120 11.27 18.26 -7.59
C SER A 120 11.24 16.89 -6.91
N ALA A 121 10.79 15.85 -7.62
CA ALA A 121 10.99 14.44 -7.28
C ALA A 121 12.34 13.94 -7.86
N PRO A 122 13.39 13.70 -7.03
CA PRO A 122 14.70 13.26 -7.52
C PRO A 122 14.57 11.86 -8.16
N PRO A 123 14.87 11.73 -9.47
CA PRO A 123 14.19 10.86 -10.44
C PRO A 123 13.44 9.70 -9.80
N LEU A 124 12.29 10.03 -9.21
CA LEU A 124 11.46 9.01 -8.60
C LEU A 124 10.83 8.27 -9.77
N LEU A 125 11.05 6.95 -9.75
CA LEU A 125 10.05 5.95 -10.15
C LEU A 125 8.68 6.62 -10.27
N LEU A 126 8.13 6.68 -11.49
CA LEU A 126 6.79 7.23 -11.77
C LEU A 126 5.91 6.91 -10.58
N ALA A 127 5.50 7.93 -9.80
CA ALA A 127 5.04 7.74 -8.43
C ALA A 127 4.03 6.59 -8.39
N ASP A 128 4.53 5.43 -7.96
CA ASP A 128 3.95 4.16 -8.38
C ASP A 128 2.53 4.16 -7.84
N ALA A 129 1.54 4.07 -8.73
CA ALA A 129 0.13 4.20 -8.35
C ALA A 129 -0.29 3.12 -7.34
N PHE A 130 0.53 2.07 -7.21
CA PHE A 130 0.42 0.97 -6.28
C PHE A 130 1.36 1.10 -5.07
N SER A 131 2.36 2.00 -5.08
CA SER A 131 3.10 2.47 -3.90
C SER A 131 2.27 3.46 -3.08
N ILE A 132 1.13 2.95 -2.66
CA ILE A 132 0.10 3.55 -1.81
C ILE A 132 0.67 4.14 -0.51
N VAL A 133 1.80 3.59 -0.04
CA VAL A 133 2.51 4.04 1.16
C VAL A 133 3.87 4.60 0.75
N ASN A 134 4.09 5.90 0.99
CA ASN A 134 5.34 6.58 0.67
C ASN A 134 6.53 5.88 1.34
N GLY A 135 7.57 5.58 0.55
CA GLY A 135 8.79 4.95 1.05
C GLY A 135 8.72 3.43 1.19
N THR A 136 7.75 2.75 0.57
CA THR A 136 7.72 1.26 0.49
C THR A 136 8.08 0.70 -0.89
N HIS A 137 8.38 1.54 -1.88
CA HIS A 137 8.65 1.14 -3.28
C HIS A 137 9.88 0.21 -3.46
N CYS A 138 10.76 0.13 -2.47
CA CYS A 138 11.89 -0.82 -2.48
C CYS A 138 11.51 -2.22 -1.95
N LEU A 139 10.38 -2.34 -1.26
CA LEU A 139 10.01 -3.55 -0.53
C LEU A 139 9.26 -4.52 -1.44
N ASN A 140 9.49 -5.80 -1.25
CA ASN A 140 8.81 -6.84 -1.99
C ASN A 140 7.31 -6.84 -1.69
N TRP A 141 6.49 -6.96 -2.73
CA TRP A 141 5.11 -7.36 -2.53
C TRP A 141 5.06 -8.84 -2.11
N TRP A 142 4.48 -9.12 -0.94
CA TRP A 142 4.21 -10.48 -0.48
C TRP A 142 2.72 -10.79 -0.54
N GLY A 143 2.28 -11.52 -1.57
CA GLY A 143 0.86 -11.66 -1.88
C GLY A 143 0.06 -12.63 -1.01
N ASP A 144 0.70 -13.39 -0.12
CA ASP A 144 0.00 -14.10 0.96
C ASP A 144 -0.20 -13.20 2.21
N GLY A 145 0.19 -11.93 2.11
CA GLY A 145 0.22 -10.95 3.20
C GLY A 145 1.39 -11.15 4.17
N CYS A 146 1.77 -10.10 4.92
CA CYS A 146 2.86 -10.15 5.89
C CYS A 146 2.66 -11.27 6.93
N ALA A 147 1.40 -11.56 7.28
CA ALA A 147 1.01 -12.61 8.23
C ALA A 147 1.47 -14.03 7.87
N ALA A 148 1.74 -14.29 6.58
CA ALA A 148 2.25 -15.57 6.08
C ALA A 148 3.78 -15.69 6.17
N ILE A 149 4.50 -14.61 6.48
CA ILE A 149 5.96 -14.60 6.54
C ILE A 149 6.43 -15.07 7.91
N THR A 150 7.15 -16.20 7.95
CA THR A 150 7.77 -16.75 9.16
C THR A 150 9.28 -16.53 9.23
N ASP A 151 9.86 -15.88 8.21
CA ASP A 151 11.30 -15.59 8.11
C ASP A 151 11.58 -14.11 8.37
N HIS A 152 12.67 -13.84 9.08
CA HIS A 152 13.06 -12.51 9.52
C HIS A 152 13.39 -11.57 8.36
N ASP A 153 14.30 -11.99 7.49
CA ASP A 153 14.86 -11.16 6.43
C ASP A 153 13.83 -10.96 5.31
N ALA A 154 13.01 -11.99 5.04
CA ALA A 154 11.84 -11.87 4.18
C ALA A 154 10.83 -10.84 4.73
N CYS A 155 10.59 -10.82 6.05
CA CYS A 155 9.68 -9.84 6.66
C CYS A 155 10.22 -8.41 6.51
N LEU A 156 11.48 -8.17 6.86
CA LEU A 156 12.08 -6.83 6.79
C LEU A 156 12.36 -6.32 5.37
N SER A 157 12.28 -7.18 4.36
CA SER A 157 12.35 -6.82 2.95
C SER A 157 10.99 -6.74 2.24
N SER A 158 9.86 -6.94 2.95
CA SER A 158 8.53 -7.02 2.35
C SER A 158 7.54 -5.92 2.78
N ARG A 159 6.54 -5.73 1.93
CA ARG A 159 5.28 -5.02 2.16
C ARG A 159 4.10 -5.94 1.85
N ASP A 160 2.96 -5.69 2.50
CA ASP A 160 1.78 -6.53 2.33
C ASP A 160 1.21 -6.42 0.91
N GLY A 161 1.05 -7.55 0.21
CA GLY A 161 0.40 -7.63 -1.09
C GLY A 161 -0.86 -8.50 -1.10
N GLY A 162 -1.46 -8.77 0.06
CA GLY A 162 -2.58 -9.70 0.20
C GLY A 162 -3.83 -9.32 -0.59
N ASP A 163 -4.80 -10.26 -0.67
CA ASP A 163 -6.11 -9.97 -1.27
C ASP A 163 -6.99 -9.06 -0.38
N LEU A 164 -6.54 -8.71 0.83
CA LEU A 164 -7.25 -7.84 1.77
C LEU A 164 -6.72 -6.41 1.74
N ALA A 165 -7.52 -5.47 1.24
CA ALA A 165 -7.18 -4.04 1.31
C ALA A 165 -7.13 -3.52 2.77
N GLU A 166 -8.08 -3.96 3.59
CA GLU A 166 -8.24 -3.59 5.00
C GLU A 166 -8.48 -4.81 5.91
N ILE A 167 -7.96 -4.75 7.13
CA ILE A 167 -8.25 -5.67 8.23
C ILE A 167 -8.85 -4.85 9.38
N ASN A 168 -10.05 -5.22 9.84
CA ASN A 168 -10.78 -4.51 10.91
C ASN A 168 -10.99 -2.99 10.67
N GLY A 169 -11.14 -2.57 9.40
CA GLY A 169 -11.27 -1.15 9.02
C GLY A 169 -9.95 -0.37 9.07
N VAL A 170 -8.82 -1.08 9.12
CA VAL A 170 -7.47 -0.53 9.05
C VAL A 170 -6.82 -1.00 7.76
N LYS A 171 -6.30 -0.06 6.98
CA LYS A 171 -5.62 -0.33 5.72
C LYS A 171 -4.31 -1.08 5.95
N VAL A 172 -4.15 -2.22 5.27
CA VAL A 172 -2.96 -3.07 5.36
C VAL A 172 -2.24 -3.24 4.03
N PHE A 173 -2.95 -3.24 2.90
CA PHE A 173 -2.34 -3.45 1.59
C PHE A 173 -1.35 -2.34 1.23
N GLY A 174 -0.12 -2.73 0.88
CA GLY A 174 1.01 -1.84 0.59
C GLY A 174 1.78 -1.32 1.81
N GLU A 175 1.33 -1.62 3.03
CA GLU A 175 2.05 -1.27 4.25
C GLU A 175 3.34 -2.11 4.39
N PRO A 176 4.43 -1.53 4.93
CA PRO A 176 5.63 -2.30 5.20
C PRO A 176 5.31 -3.36 6.26
N CYS A 177 5.93 -4.54 6.12
CA CYS A 177 5.80 -5.58 7.11
C CYS A 177 6.58 -5.23 8.40
N VAL A 178 6.17 -5.81 9.53
CA VAL A 178 6.76 -5.62 10.86
C VAL A 178 7.05 -6.97 11.46
N TRP A 179 8.31 -7.21 11.81
CA TRP A 179 8.76 -8.40 12.50
C TRP A 179 8.60 -8.24 14.01
N CYS A 180 8.02 -9.24 14.67
CA CYS A 180 7.73 -9.23 16.11
C CYS A 180 8.80 -9.95 16.95
N GLY A 181 10.08 -9.80 16.58
CA GLY A 181 11.22 -10.36 17.33
C GLY A 181 11.32 -11.89 17.33
N GLY A 182 10.60 -12.58 16.43
CA GLY A 182 10.44 -14.03 16.43
C GLY A 182 9.39 -14.54 17.42
N GLU A 183 8.69 -13.63 18.10
CA GLU A 183 7.50 -13.91 18.90
C GLU A 183 6.23 -13.59 18.12
N LYS A 184 5.08 -13.94 18.71
CA LYS A 184 3.76 -13.74 18.11
C LYS A 184 3.37 -12.26 18.06
N CYS A 185 2.91 -11.80 16.91
CA CYS A 185 2.37 -10.47 16.71
C CYS A 185 0.98 -10.33 17.34
N GLY A 186 0.97 -10.01 18.64
CA GLY A 186 -0.24 -9.74 19.42
C GLY A 186 -1.11 -10.99 19.62
N ALA A 187 -2.33 -10.94 19.09
CA ALA A 187 -3.30 -12.03 19.21
C ALA A 187 -3.22 -13.08 18.09
N THR A 188 -2.39 -12.83 17.06
CA THR A 188 -2.20 -13.75 15.94
C THR A 188 -1.02 -14.69 16.20
N ASP A 189 -0.99 -15.83 15.53
CA ASP A 189 0.15 -16.75 15.57
C ASP A 189 1.28 -16.36 14.60
N SER A 190 1.13 -15.24 13.88
CA SER A 190 2.08 -14.70 12.90
C SER A 190 3.29 -14.07 13.58
N LEU A 191 4.48 -14.23 12.98
CA LEU A 191 5.74 -13.61 13.45
C LEU A 191 6.03 -12.27 12.76
N CYS A 192 5.28 -11.99 11.69
CA CYS A 192 5.35 -10.82 10.83
C CYS A 192 3.92 -10.32 10.59
N VAL A 193 3.66 -9.01 10.63
CA VAL A 193 2.33 -8.41 10.35
C VAL A 193 2.46 -7.09 9.58
N PRO A 194 1.40 -6.61 8.88
CA PRO A 194 1.38 -5.27 8.30
C PRO A 194 1.52 -4.20 9.39
N ARG A 195 2.26 -3.12 9.10
CA ARG A 195 2.54 -2.06 10.08
C ARG A 195 1.31 -1.49 10.79
N ASN A 196 0.20 -1.33 10.08
CA ASN A 196 -1.02 -0.77 10.67
C ASN A 196 -1.87 -1.80 11.45
N GLU A 197 -1.69 -3.10 11.20
CA GLU A 197 -2.29 -4.16 12.03
C GLU A 197 -1.50 -4.34 13.34
N GLY A 198 -0.19 -4.07 13.29
CA GLY A 198 0.68 -4.01 14.46
C GLY A 198 0.15 -3.06 15.54
N SER A 199 -0.31 -3.64 16.66
CA SER A 199 -0.57 -2.91 17.89
C SER A 199 0.67 -2.11 18.30
N THR A 200 0.47 -0.87 18.79
CA THR A 200 1.49 0.10 19.25
C THR A 200 2.92 -0.45 19.34
N LEU A 201 3.73 -0.27 18.29
CA LEU A 201 5.08 -0.86 18.15
C LEU A 201 5.85 -0.93 19.48
N HIS A 202 6.12 -2.15 19.94
CA HIS A 202 6.85 -2.42 21.19
C HIS A 202 8.36 -2.49 20.94
N SER A 203 9.15 -2.34 22.02
CA SER A 203 10.60 -2.52 21.95
C SER A 203 10.96 -3.93 21.48
N GLY A 204 11.72 -4.05 20.39
CA GLY A 204 12.06 -5.33 19.76
C GLY A 204 11.23 -5.66 18.50
N MET A 205 10.29 -4.80 18.11
CA MET A 205 9.67 -4.86 16.78
C MET A 205 10.53 -4.11 15.75
N GLU A 206 10.70 -4.70 14.58
CA GLU A 206 11.49 -4.14 13.47
C GLU A 206 10.57 -3.94 12.26
N VAL A 207 10.64 -2.76 11.63
CA VAL A 207 9.76 -2.37 10.51
C VAL A 207 10.55 -2.40 9.21
N ALA A 208 10.02 -3.10 8.20
CA ALA A 208 10.59 -3.12 6.86
C ALA A 208 10.75 -1.68 6.30
N SER A 209 11.93 -1.35 5.77
CA SER A 209 12.21 0.01 5.30
C SER A 209 13.32 0.07 4.25
N CYS A 210 13.26 1.09 3.39
CA CYS A 210 14.28 1.35 2.38
C CYS A 210 15.58 1.98 2.93
N THR A 211 15.86 1.88 4.24
CA THR A 211 16.97 2.61 4.86
C THR A 211 18.33 1.92 4.75
N GLY A 212 18.37 0.69 4.22
CA GLY A 212 19.61 0.06 3.74
C GLY A 212 20.09 0.69 2.44
N GLY A 213 21.08 1.59 2.51
CA GLY A 213 21.57 2.40 1.38
C GLY A 213 22.27 1.65 0.23
N SER A 214 22.24 0.33 0.20
CA SER A 214 22.45 -0.45 -1.02
C SER A 214 21.24 -0.20 -1.93
N GLY A 215 21.43 0.61 -2.97
CA GLY A 215 20.33 1.07 -3.82
C GLY A 215 19.51 -0.09 -4.42
N LEU A 216 18.30 0.25 -4.88
CA LEU A 216 17.28 -0.60 -5.54
C LEU A 216 17.80 -1.57 -6.63
N SER A 217 19.06 -1.42 -7.06
CA SER A 217 19.72 -2.26 -8.05
C SER A 217 20.34 -3.56 -7.49
N GLU A 218 20.57 -3.69 -6.18
CA GLU A 218 21.30 -4.85 -5.63
C GLU A 218 20.63 -5.52 -4.42
N THR A 219 20.04 -4.78 -3.49
CA THR A 219 19.35 -5.42 -2.35
C THR A 219 17.84 -5.40 -2.51
N SER A 220 17.29 -6.60 -2.30
CA SER A 220 15.96 -6.91 -1.77
C SER A 220 14.86 -7.35 -2.72
N ALA A 221 14.99 -7.27 -4.04
CA ALA A 221 14.24 -8.19 -4.91
C ALA A 221 14.85 -9.60 -4.76
N ALA A 222 14.54 -10.28 -3.64
CA ALA A 222 14.86 -11.67 -3.41
C ALA A 222 14.23 -12.44 -4.57
N GLN A 223 15.07 -12.94 -5.49
CA GLN A 223 14.57 -13.52 -6.72
C GLN A 223 13.62 -14.65 -6.33
N TRP A 224 12.44 -14.75 -6.95
CA TRP A 224 11.47 -15.78 -6.57
C TRP A 224 12.09 -17.18 -6.62
N SER A 225 13.10 -17.40 -7.47
CA SER A 225 13.93 -18.61 -7.54
C SER A 225 14.69 -18.96 -6.26
N GLU A 226 15.04 -17.99 -5.42
CA GLU A 226 15.77 -18.17 -4.15
C GLU A 226 14.83 -18.46 -2.97
N ILE A 227 13.57 -18.03 -3.04
CA ILE A 227 12.56 -18.33 -2.02
C ILE A 227 12.36 -19.85 -1.94
N PRO A 228 12.55 -20.49 -0.76
CA PRO A 228 12.31 -21.92 -0.57
C PRO A 228 10.92 -22.34 -1.06
N ALA A 229 10.84 -23.46 -1.78
CA ALA A 229 9.58 -23.95 -2.35
C ALA A 229 8.45 -24.15 -1.31
N SER A 230 8.80 -24.40 -0.04
CA SER A 230 7.86 -24.45 1.08
C SER A 230 7.14 -23.13 1.35
N LEU A 231 7.81 -21.99 1.13
CA LEU A 231 7.25 -20.65 1.34
C LEU A 231 6.47 -20.14 0.12
N LYS A 232 6.91 -20.46 -1.10
CA LYS A 232 6.25 -20.01 -2.37
C LYS A 232 4.75 -20.28 -2.44
N ALA A 233 4.31 -21.38 -1.81
CA ALA A 233 3.01 -21.98 -2.05
C ALA A 233 2.17 -22.25 -0.80
N GLY A 234 2.61 -21.82 0.39
CA GLY A 234 1.96 -22.22 1.66
C GLY A 234 1.87 -23.74 1.84
N GLY A 235 2.80 -24.50 1.23
CA GLY A 235 2.78 -25.97 1.18
C GLY A 235 1.94 -26.63 0.08
N PHE A 236 1.27 -25.88 -0.80
CA PHE A 236 0.54 -26.47 -1.93
C PHE A 236 1.48 -26.92 -3.07
N PRO A 237 1.15 -28.00 -3.81
CA PRO A 237 1.91 -28.41 -4.99
C PRO A 237 1.68 -27.47 -6.17
N GLN A 238 2.71 -27.29 -6.99
CA GLN A 238 2.62 -26.54 -8.25
C GLN A 238 1.58 -27.19 -9.19
N ARG A 239 0.78 -26.35 -9.85
CA ARG A 239 -0.21 -26.77 -10.86
C ARG A 239 0.38 -26.62 -12.26
N GLU A 240 0.13 -27.59 -13.13
CA GLU A 240 0.42 -27.48 -14.56
C GLU A 240 -0.67 -26.62 -15.22
N LEU A 241 -0.31 -25.35 -15.49
CA LEU A 241 -1.19 -24.33 -16.07
C LEU A 241 -0.69 -23.89 -17.45
N PHE A 242 -1.63 -23.79 -18.39
CA PHE A 242 -1.43 -23.18 -19.69
C PHE A 242 -1.92 -21.72 -19.66
N PHE A 243 -1.10 -20.79 -20.16
CA PHE A 243 -1.37 -19.36 -20.10
C PHE A 243 -1.63 -18.77 -21.49
N VAL A 244 -2.73 -18.04 -21.64
CA VAL A 244 -3.13 -17.39 -22.89
C VAL A 244 -3.10 -15.88 -22.73
N PRO A 245 -2.34 -15.13 -23.56
CA PRO A 245 -2.34 -13.67 -23.52
C PRO A 245 -3.72 -13.14 -23.88
N LYS A 246 -4.29 -12.31 -23.01
CA LYS A 246 -5.60 -11.70 -23.19
C LYS A 246 -5.46 -10.49 -24.10
N LYS A 247 -6.06 -10.56 -25.29
CA LYS A 247 -6.02 -9.46 -26.27
C LYS A 247 -7.09 -8.43 -25.94
N SER A 248 -6.74 -7.14 -26.08
CA SER A 248 -7.72 -6.06 -25.99
C SER A 248 -8.83 -6.21 -27.03
N GLN A 249 -10.06 -5.95 -26.60
CA GLN A 249 -11.26 -6.06 -27.43
C GLN A 249 -11.40 -4.89 -28.43
N SER A 250 -10.58 -3.84 -28.32
CA SER A 250 -10.68 -2.60 -29.13
C SER A 250 -10.27 -2.74 -30.62
N GLY A 251 -10.11 -3.96 -31.13
CA GLY A 251 -10.13 -4.29 -32.57
C GLY A 251 -8.94 -3.85 -33.43
N ALA A 252 -8.06 -2.97 -32.95
CA ALA A 252 -7.03 -2.31 -33.75
C ALA A 252 -5.65 -3.01 -33.74
N GLY A 253 -5.58 -4.28 -34.15
CA GLY A 253 -4.41 -4.87 -34.83
C GLY A 253 -3.08 -5.03 -34.08
N LYS A 254 -2.90 -4.54 -32.85
CA LYS A 254 -1.70 -4.78 -32.03
C LYS A 254 -2.04 -5.56 -30.78
N ALA A 255 -1.30 -6.64 -30.54
CA ALA A 255 -1.25 -7.33 -29.25
C ALA A 255 -0.39 -6.54 -28.25
N ALA A 256 -0.63 -5.24 -28.14
CA ALA A 256 -0.15 -4.48 -27.00
C ALA A 256 -0.90 -5.04 -25.78
N GLY A 257 -0.15 -5.46 -24.77
CA GLY A 257 -0.73 -5.86 -23.49
C GLY A 257 -1.54 -4.71 -22.89
N GLY A 258 -2.47 -5.09 -22.03
CA GLY A 258 -3.30 -4.18 -21.27
C GLY A 258 -3.44 -4.73 -19.86
N ALA A 259 -3.90 -3.88 -18.95
CA ALA A 259 -4.18 -4.29 -17.59
C ALA A 259 -5.39 -5.23 -17.57
N CYS A 260 -5.33 -6.32 -16.80
CA CYS A 260 -6.40 -7.27 -16.58
C CYS A 260 -7.61 -6.61 -15.89
N ARG A 261 -8.80 -7.09 -16.20
CA ARG A 261 -10.06 -6.57 -15.63
C ARG A 261 -11.06 -7.70 -15.38
N GLY A 262 -11.87 -7.51 -14.33
CA GLY A 262 -12.86 -8.46 -13.83
C GLY A 262 -14.07 -8.61 -14.75
N ALA A 263 -15.24 -8.14 -14.31
CA ALA A 263 -16.53 -8.30 -14.98
C ALA A 263 -16.85 -7.24 -16.05
N SER A 264 -16.11 -6.14 -16.12
CA SER A 264 -16.15 -5.14 -17.21
C SER A 264 -14.76 -4.56 -17.47
N ALA A 265 -14.60 -3.62 -18.42
CA ALA A 265 -13.29 -2.99 -18.69
C ALA A 265 -12.87 -1.98 -17.60
N GLU A 266 -13.83 -1.48 -16.83
CA GLU A 266 -13.67 -0.52 -15.74
C GLU A 266 -13.43 -1.21 -14.39
N ASP A 267 -13.61 -2.54 -14.34
CA ASP A 267 -13.58 -3.35 -13.13
C ASP A 267 -12.14 -3.74 -12.74
N ALA A 268 -11.41 -2.74 -12.22
CA ALA A 268 -10.00 -2.81 -11.83
C ALA A 268 -9.76 -3.37 -10.40
N SER A 269 -10.82 -3.84 -9.71
CA SER A 269 -10.82 -4.39 -8.35
C SER A 269 -10.44 -3.47 -7.19
N ASN A 270 -9.51 -2.53 -7.39
CA ASN A 270 -8.92 -1.68 -6.36
C ASN A 270 -9.82 -0.52 -5.86
N LEU A 271 -11.09 -0.48 -6.27
CA LEU A 271 -12.00 0.66 -6.04
C LEU A 271 -12.84 0.56 -4.76
N ASP A 272 -12.86 -0.58 -4.08
CA ASP A 272 -13.63 -0.77 -2.84
C ASP A 272 -12.75 -1.33 -1.70
N PRO A 273 -12.28 -0.49 -0.76
CA PRO A 273 -11.41 -0.93 0.33
C PRO A 273 -12.12 -1.88 1.33
N THR A 274 -13.45 -1.98 1.29
CA THR A 274 -14.22 -2.91 2.13
C THR A 274 -14.33 -4.32 1.54
N LYS A 275 -13.86 -4.52 0.31
CA LYS A 275 -13.86 -5.80 -0.40
C LYS A 275 -12.46 -6.39 -0.48
N ARG A 276 -12.40 -7.66 -0.85
CA ARG A 276 -11.15 -8.27 -1.29
C ARG A 276 -10.81 -7.79 -2.69
N ASN A 277 -9.52 -7.55 -2.92
CA ASN A 277 -8.95 -7.38 -4.24
C ASN A 277 -9.20 -8.65 -5.07
N TYR A 278 -9.24 -8.50 -6.39
CA TYR A 278 -9.39 -9.62 -7.33
C TYR A 278 -8.09 -10.37 -7.58
N TYR A 279 -7.04 -9.94 -6.91
CA TYR A 279 -5.69 -10.44 -7.03
C TYR A 279 -4.91 -10.20 -5.74
N ALA A 280 -3.85 -10.98 -5.58
CA ALA A 280 -2.76 -10.69 -4.67
C ALA A 280 -1.56 -10.16 -5.47
N THR A 281 -0.85 -9.16 -4.95
CA THR A 281 0.33 -8.59 -5.61
C THR A 281 1.60 -9.23 -5.09
N TRP A 282 2.50 -9.56 -6.01
CA TRP A 282 3.78 -10.23 -5.77
C TRP A 282 4.91 -9.50 -6.48
N THR A 283 6.11 -9.47 -5.91
CA THR A 283 7.31 -9.06 -6.68
C THR A 283 7.64 -10.13 -7.71
N ALA A 284 7.90 -9.70 -8.95
CA ALA A 284 8.39 -10.55 -10.02
C ALA A 284 9.26 -9.71 -10.96
N ALA A 285 10.52 -10.08 -11.15
CA ALA A 285 11.40 -9.41 -12.10
C ALA A 285 11.07 -9.77 -13.57
N THR A 286 10.35 -10.88 -13.80
CA THR A 286 10.00 -11.34 -15.16
C THR A 286 8.57 -11.87 -15.28
N LEU A 287 8.01 -11.81 -16.49
CA LEU A 287 6.74 -12.46 -16.80
C LEU A 287 6.78 -13.96 -16.46
N LYS A 288 7.87 -14.67 -16.76
CA LYS A 288 8.01 -16.11 -16.47
C LYS A 288 7.83 -16.40 -14.97
N GLU A 289 8.42 -15.57 -14.13
CA GLU A 289 8.34 -15.63 -12.67
C GLU A 289 6.91 -15.35 -12.19
N CYS A 290 6.23 -14.36 -12.76
CA CYS A 290 4.82 -14.07 -12.52
C CYS A 290 3.90 -15.27 -12.84
N LEU A 291 4.11 -15.92 -13.99
CA LEU A 291 3.40 -17.14 -14.38
C LEU A 291 3.72 -18.32 -13.43
N GLU A 292 4.97 -18.42 -12.94
CA GLU A 292 5.35 -19.42 -11.93
C GLU A 292 4.63 -19.18 -10.61
N ILE A 293 4.57 -17.95 -10.09
CA ILE A 293 3.84 -17.61 -8.85
C ILE A 293 2.38 -18.06 -8.95
N CYS A 294 1.68 -17.73 -10.04
CA CYS A 294 0.32 -18.18 -10.29
C CYS A 294 0.17 -19.71 -10.31
N SER A 295 1.16 -20.44 -10.84
CA SER A 295 1.14 -21.91 -10.86
C SER A 295 1.17 -22.54 -9.45
N TRP A 296 1.72 -21.84 -8.45
CA TRP A 296 1.73 -22.29 -7.05
C TRP A 296 0.42 -21.98 -6.29
N LYS A 297 -0.34 -20.95 -6.71
CA LYS A 297 -1.61 -20.57 -6.06
C LYS A 297 -2.76 -21.41 -6.61
N GLN A 298 -3.57 -22.01 -5.73
CA GLN A 298 -4.61 -22.98 -6.10
C GLN A 298 -5.86 -22.34 -6.72
N ASP A 299 -6.09 -21.06 -6.44
CA ASP A 299 -7.18 -20.22 -6.89
C ASP A 299 -6.80 -19.32 -8.07
N CYS A 300 -5.53 -19.26 -8.47
CA CYS A 300 -5.12 -18.39 -9.58
C CYS A 300 -5.85 -18.71 -10.89
N THR A 301 -6.43 -17.67 -11.49
CA THR A 301 -7.18 -17.65 -12.76
C THR A 301 -6.37 -16.99 -13.90
N GLY A 302 -5.28 -16.31 -13.58
CA GLY A 302 -4.42 -15.58 -14.51
C GLY A 302 -3.55 -14.55 -13.81
N VAL A 303 -2.82 -13.76 -14.59
CA VAL A 303 -1.89 -12.75 -14.07
C VAL A 303 -1.91 -11.45 -14.89
N GLU A 304 -1.67 -10.34 -14.21
CA GLU A 304 -1.17 -9.09 -14.80
C GLU A 304 0.29 -8.91 -14.41
N PHE A 305 1.18 -8.73 -15.38
CA PHE A 305 2.60 -8.49 -15.15
C PHE A 305 2.99 -7.07 -15.56
N SER A 306 3.70 -6.34 -14.69
CA SER A 306 4.27 -5.03 -15.02
C SER A 306 5.80 -5.07 -15.02
N GLN A 307 6.40 -5.04 -16.21
CA GLN A 307 7.86 -5.07 -16.34
C GLN A 307 8.54 -3.82 -15.73
N ASN A 308 7.92 -2.64 -15.88
CA ASN A 308 8.48 -1.38 -15.39
C ASN A 308 8.53 -1.29 -13.86
N HIS A 309 7.59 -1.94 -13.18
CA HIS A 309 7.46 -1.90 -11.71
C HIS A 309 7.89 -3.21 -11.03
N SER A 310 8.27 -4.24 -11.81
CA SER A 310 8.67 -5.57 -11.32
C SER A 310 7.68 -6.22 -10.36
N TYR A 311 6.38 -6.11 -10.66
CA TYR A 311 5.32 -6.80 -9.92
C TYR A 311 4.41 -7.65 -10.81
N CYS A 312 3.72 -8.56 -10.14
CA CYS A 312 2.76 -9.51 -10.68
C CYS A 312 1.48 -9.45 -9.84
N GLU A 313 0.35 -9.11 -10.44
CA GLU A 313 -0.96 -9.33 -9.82
C GLU A 313 -1.44 -10.72 -10.19
N VAL A 314 -1.65 -11.57 -9.18
CA VAL A 314 -2.09 -12.96 -9.33
C VAL A 314 -3.58 -13.03 -9.07
N TRP A 315 -4.37 -13.14 -10.13
CA TRP A 315 -5.82 -13.00 -10.08
C TRP A 315 -6.49 -14.24 -9.48
N ASN A 316 -7.39 -14.04 -8.52
CA ASN A 316 -8.18 -15.09 -7.85
C ASN A 316 -9.66 -15.15 -8.34
N VAL A 317 -10.06 -14.23 -9.23
CA VAL A 317 -11.34 -14.25 -9.97
C VAL A 317 -11.12 -14.29 -11.48
N PRO A 318 -12.05 -14.81 -12.29
CA PRO A 318 -11.84 -14.92 -13.74
C PRO A 318 -11.66 -13.56 -14.45
N ILE A 319 -10.61 -13.45 -15.27
CA ILE A 319 -10.32 -12.25 -16.06
C ILE A 319 -11.16 -12.26 -17.35
N HIS A 320 -12.21 -11.44 -17.43
CA HIS A 320 -13.05 -11.35 -18.63
C HIS A 320 -12.58 -10.27 -19.61
N PHE A 321 -12.01 -9.17 -19.12
CA PHE A 321 -11.65 -7.99 -19.93
C PHE A 321 -10.17 -7.59 -19.77
N THR A 322 -9.74 -6.64 -20.60
CA THR A 322 -8.47 -5.92 -20.46
C THR A 322 -8.68 -4.47 -20.84
N ASP A 323 -8.12 -3.56 -20.06
CA ASP A 323 -8.03 -2.15 -20.36
C ASP A 323 -6.76 -1.87 -21.19
N PRO A 324 -6.84 -1.21 -22.36
CA PRO A 324 -5.67 -0.85 -23.17
C PRO A 324 -4.84 0.30 -22.55
N THR A 325 -4.50 0.20 -21.26
CA THR A 325 -3.51 1.03 -20.60
C THR A 325 -2.16 0.85 -21.31
N ALA A 326 -1.54 1.94 -21.77
CA ALA A 326 -0.55 1.90 -22.84
C ALA A 326 0.76 1.16 -22.50
N GLY A 327 0.82 -0.14 -22.81
CA GLY A 327 2.06 -0.90 -23.01
C GLY A 327 2.93 -1.21 -21.77
N ILE A 328 2.43 -0.94 -20.56
CA ILE A 328 3.15 -1.17 -19.29
C ILE A 328 2.81 -2.54 -18.67
N TYR A 329 1.71 -3.16 -19.11
CA TYR A 329 1.13 -4.37 -18.51
C TYR A 329 0.93 -5.49 -19.53
N GLU A 330 1.17 -6.73 -19.13
CA GLU A 330 0.81 -7.92 -19.89
C GLU A 330 -0.19 -8.78 -19.11
N CYS A 331 -1.38 -8.97 -19.68
CA CYS A 331 -2.44 -9.77 -19.06
C CYS A 331 -2.53 -11.18 -19.67
N TYR A 332 -2.53 -12.21 -18.82
CA TYR A 332 -2.63 -13.63 -19.20
C TYR A 332 -3.74 -14.34 -18.41
N VAL A 333 -4.53 -15.18 -19.08
CA VAL A 333 -5.51 -16.07 -18.43
C VAL A 333 -4.91 -17.45 -18.27
N ALA A 334 -5.04 -18.04 -17.08
CA ALA A 334 -4.60 -19.39 -16.77
C ALA A 334 -5.71 -20.43 -17.00
N TYR A 335 -5.34 -21.56 -17.59
CA TYR A 335 -6.19 -22.73 -17.78
C TYR A 335 -5.46 -23.99 -17.28
N PRO A 336 -6.14 -24.97 -16.69
CA PRO A 336 -5.54 -26.27 -16.39
C PRO A 336 -5.17 -27.01 -17.68
N GLU A 337 -4.07 -27.76 -17.68
CA GLU A 337 -3.58 -28.49 -18.86
C GLU A 337 -4.59 -29.51 -19.43
N SER A 338 -5.54 -29.99 -18.60
CA SER A 338 -6.64 -30.87 -19.05
C SER A 338 -7.61 -30.25 -20.08
N GLY A 339 -7.45 -28.96 -20.40
CA GLY A 339 -7.67 -28.51 -21.77
C GLY A 339 -9.12 -28.47 -22.25
N GLN A 340 -10.04 -27.96 -21.44
CA GLN A 340 -11.34 -27.51 -21.97
C GLN A 340 -11.86 -26.25 -21.25
N PRO A 341 -12.01 -25.09 -21.94
CA PRO A 341 -12.59 -23.89 -21.34
C PRO A 341 -14.09 -24.06 -21.01
N ASP A 342 -14.76 -25.02 -21.66
CA ASP A 342 -16.18 -25.34 -21.47
C ASP A 342 -16.43 -26.17 -20.20
N GLY A 343 -16.33 -25.55 -19.02
CA GLY A 343 -16.87 -26.12 -17.79
C GLY A 343 -16.00 -26.08 -16.53
N ILE A 344 -14.87 -25.35 -16.54
CA ILE A 344 -14.07 -25.13 -15.33
C ILE A 344 -14.89 -24.30 -14.33
N LYS A 345 -15.51 -24.98 -13.38
CA LYS A 345 -16.05 -24.34 -12.17
C LYS A 345 -14.89 -24.00 -11.26
N TRP A 346 -14.36 -22.79 -11.41
CA TRP A 346 -13.55 -22.15 -10.38
C TRP A 346 -14.29 -22.26 -9.04
N ARG A 347 -13.58 -22.65 -7.96
CA ARG A 347 -14.18 -22.58 -6.62
C ARG A 347 -14.47 -21.11 -6.36
N ALA A 348 -15.75 -20.73 -6.34
CA ALA A 348 -16.14 -19.45 -5.78
C ALA A 348 -15.57 -19.35 -4.37
N SER A 349 -14.96 -18.22 -4.03
CA SER A 349 -14.21 -17.96 -2.80
C SER A 349 -15.08 -17.82 -1.54
N GLY A 350 -16.14 -18.62 -1.45
CA GLY A 350 -16.82 -18.92 -0.19
C GLY A 350 -15.81 -19.52 0.78
N GLY A 351 -15.65 -18.88 1.93
CA GLY A 351 -14.59 -19.19 2.89
C GLY A 351 -14.60 -20.65 3.33
N LEU A 352 -13.42 -21.14 3.77
CA LEU A 352 -13.28 -22.49 4.33
C LEU A 352 -14.20 -22.69 5.54
N SER A 353 -15.39 -23.25 5.31
CA SER A 353 -15.98 -24.17 6.27
C SER A 353 -15.19 -25.48 6.18
N THR A 354 -14.84 -26.04 7.33
CA THR A 354 -14.07 -27.29 7.45
C THR A 354 -14.88 -28.55 7.11
N GLU A 355 -16.00 -28.40 6.40
CA GLU A 355 -16.99 -29.44 6.10
C GLU A 355 -17.06 -29.76 4.59
N SER A 356 -15.91 -29.95 3.94
CA SER A 356 -15.86 -30.64 2.64
C SER A 356 -14.47 -31.21 2.32
N ILE A 357 -13.95 -32.07 3.21
CA ILE A 357 -13.05 -33.13 2.75
C ILE A 357 -13.90 -34.02 1.83
N ALA A 358 -13.69 -33.89 0.51
CA ALA A 358 -14.37 -34.72 -0.47
C ALA A 358 -14.05 -36.20 -0.19
N GLU A 359 -15.08 -37.04 -0.11
CA GLU A 359 -14.88 -38.48 -0.02
C GLU A 359 -14.06 -38.95 -1.22
N PRO A 360 -12.96 -39.71 -1.03
CA PRO A 360 -12.18 -40.22 -2.14
C PRO A 360 -13.02 -41.23 -2.92
N THR A 361 -13.32 -40.92 -4.18
CA THR A 361 -13.99 -41.83 -5.11
C THR A 361 -13.14 -43.09 -5.29
N SER A 362 -13.61 -44.18 -4.67
CA SER A 362 -12.83 -45.39 -4.47
C SER A 362 -12.77 -46.26 -5.73
N SER A 363 -11.65 -46.18 -6.46
CA SER A 363 -11.28 -47.15 -7.48
C SER A 363 -9.82 -47.64 -7.35
N ASN A 364 -9.24 -47.54 -6.15
CA ASN A 364 -8.05 -48.28 -5.73
C ASN A 364 -8.00 -48.40 -4.18
N LEU A 365 -8.97 -49.10 -3.59
CA LEU A 365 -8.76 -49.63 -2.23
C LEU A 365 -7.71 -50.74 -2.34
N THR A 366 -6.46 -50.42 -2.02
CA THR A 366 -5.38 -51.41 -1.99
C THR A 366 -5.73 -52.52 -1.01
N LEU A 367 -5.44 -53.77 -1.41
CA LEU A 367 -5.78 -54.99 -0.68
C LEU A 367 -5.33 -54.95 0.79
N GLU A 368 -4.24 -54.23 1.09
CA GLU A 368 -3.69 -54.05 2.43
C GLU A 368 -4.62 -53.29 3.39
N VAL A 369 -5.37 -52.28 2.91
CA VAL A 369 -6.31 -51.52 3.75
C VAL A 369 -7.50 -52.41 4.15
N VAL A 370 -7.97 -53.25 3.22
CA VAL A 370 -9.02 -54.25 3.51
C VAL A 370 -8.51 -55.31 4.50
N LEU A 371 -7.28 -55.81 4.31
CA LEU A 371 -6.67 -56.75 5.26
C LEU A 371 -6.53 -56.15 6.66
N GLY A 372 -6.03 -54.91 6.75
CA GLY A 372 -5.87 -54.19 8.02
C GLY A 372 -7.19 -54.04 8.78
N ALA A 373 -8.26 -53.64 8.09
CA ALA A 373 -9.59 -53.51 8.67
C ALA A 373 -10.14 -54.87 9.17
N VAL A 374 -9.98 -55.95 8.39
CA VAL A 374 -10.43 -57.30 8.79
C VAL A 374 -9.66 -57.83 10.00
N ILE A 375 -8.35 -57.60 10.08
CA ILE A 375 -7.53 -57.99 11.25
C ILE A 375 -7.97 -57.24 12.51
N LEU A 376 -8.16 -55.92 12.41
CA LEU A 376 -8.66 -55.09 13.52
C LEU A 376 -10.02 -55.56 14.03
N LEU A 377 -10.95 -55.85 13.12
CA LEU A 377 -12.28 -56.36 13.48
C LEU A 377 -12.21 -57.73 14.18
N GLY A 378 -11.32 -58.61 13.70
CA GLY A 378 -11.04 -59.91 14.33
C GLY A 378 -10.51 -59.78 15.76
N ILE A 379 -9.58 -58.85 16.00
CA ILE A 379 -9.04 -58.55 17.35
C ILE A 379 -10.15 -58.06 18.28
N VAL A 380 -11.00 -57.13 17.83
CA VAL A 380 -12.12 -56.61 18.64
C VAL A 380 -13.10 -57.74 19.01
N VAL A 381 -13.46 -58.61 18.06
CA VAL A 381 -14.34 -59.77 18.32
C VAL A 381 -13.70 -60.74 19.33
N ALA A 382 -12.39 -61.00 19.23
CA ALA A 382 -11.67 -61.85 20.18
C ALA A 382 -11.64 -61.26 21.60
N ILE A 383 -11.40 -59.95 21.74
CA ILE A 383 -11.46 -59.23 23.02
C ILE A 383 -12.87 -59.31 23.62
N LEU A 384 -13.92 -59.08 22.83
CA LEU A 384 -15.31 -59.19 23.30
C LEU A 384 -15.66 -60.62 23.76
N PHE A 385 -15.15 -61.65 23.09
CA PHE A 385 -15.29 -63.04 23.52
C PHE A 385 -14.54 -63.34 24.82
N ALA A 386 -13.31 -62.84 24.98
CA ALA A 386 -12.53 -62.97 26.20
C ALA A 386 -13.25 -62.29 27.39
N CYS A 387 -13.72 -61.05 27.21
CA CYS A 387 -14.49 -60.30 28.21
C CYS A 387 -15.81 -61.01 28.59
N ARG A 388 -16.52 -61.61 27.61
CA ARG A 388 -17.70 -62.45 27.90
C ARG A 388 -17.36 -63.70 28.70
N ARG A 389 -16.22 -64.34 28.42
CA ARG A 389 -15.75 -65.54 29.15
C ARG A 389 -15.32 -65.20 30.59
N TRP A 390 -14.70 -64.03 30.81
CA TRP A 390 -14.24 -63.57 32.12
C TRP A 390 -15.39 -63.25 33.10
N LYS A 391 -16.56 -62.80 32.61
CA LYS A 391 -17.75 -62.57 33.45
C LYS A 391 -18.39 -63.84 34.05
N LYS A 392 -17.86 -65.04 33.81
CA LYS A 392 -18.37 -66.31 34.37
C LYS A 392 -17.54 -66.92 35.51
N THR A 393 -16.55 -66.24 36.08
CA THR A 393 -15.95 -66.68 37.35
C THR A 393 -16.85 -66.31 38.54
N PRO A 394 -17.27 -67.28 39.39
CA PRO A 394 -18.20 -67.01 40.47
C PRO A 394 -17.57 -66.15 41.59
N ARG A 395 -18.23 -65.05 41.94
CA ARG A 395 -17.86 -64.17 43.07
C ARG A 395 -18.06 -64.89 44.41
N LYS A 396 -17.04 -65.61 44.88
CA LYS A 396 -16.97 -66.18 46.25
C LYS A 396 -15.59 -65.97 46.92
N ALA A 397 -15.09 -64.74 46.95
CA ALA A 397 -13.98 -64.31 47.83
C ALA A 397 -13.79 -62.77 47.81
N LYS A 398 -14.59 -62.01 48.57
CA LYS A 398 -14.29 -60.60 48.93
C LYS A 398 -15.20 -60.01 50.02
N ALA A 399 -15.46 -60.78 51.08
CA ALA A 399 -16.26 -60.34 52.23
C ALA A 399 -15.44 -59.85 53.44
N GLU A 400 -14.10 -59.81 53.35
CA GLU A 400 -13.22 -59.72 54.54
C GLU A 400 -12.16 -58.60 54.49
N ALA A 401 -12.31 -57.62 53.59
CA ALA A 401 -11.35 -56.52 53.42
C ALA A 401 -11.85 -55.13 53.89
N ALA A 402 -13.07 -55.03 54.42
CA ALA A 402 -13.73 -53.76 54.75
C ALA A 402 -13.72 -53.39 56.26
N ARG A 403 -12.92 -54.07 57.09
CA ARG A 403 -12.93 -53.90 58.56
C ARG A 403 -11.68 -53.24 59.18
N LYS A 404 -10.88 -52.48 58.39
CA LYS A 404 -9.75 -51.68 58.91
C LYS A 404 -9.52 -50.38 58.13
N ARG A 405 -10.35 -49.37 58.42
CA ARG A 405 -9.99 -47.94 58.45
C ARG A 405 -11.21 -47.13 58.89
N GLY A 406 -11.40 -47.01 60.20
CA GLY A 406 -12.08 -45.85 60.78
C GLY A 406 -11.01 -44.92 61.34
N LEU A 407 -11.22 -43.62 61.18
CA LEU A 407 -10.68 -42.61 62.08
C LEU A 407 -11.59 -41.37 61.98
N ASP A 408 -12.05 -40.91 63.14
CA ASP A 408 -12.89 -39.73 63.29
C ASP A 408 -12.14 -38.43 63.04
N ILE A 409 -12.89 -37.32 62.89
CA ILE A 409 -12.67 -36.08 63.66
C ILE A 409 -13.93 -35.20 63.58
N ASP A 410 -14.24 -34.57 64.72
CA ASP A 410 -15.44 -33.79 65.05
C ASP A 410 -15.65 -32.54 64.16
N GLN A 411 -16.87 -32.12 63.80
CA GLN A 411 -18.00 -31.65 64.61
C GLN A 411 -17.71 -30.33 65.38
N HIS A 412 -18.20 -29.20 64.85
CA HIS A 412 -18.53 -27.99 65.63
C HIS A 412 -19.70 -27.24 64.97
N ALA A 413 -20.59 -26.68 65.79
CA ALA A 413 -21.80 -25.96 65.41
C ALA A 413 -21.79 -24.52 65.96
N GLY A 414 -22.65 -23.63 65.44
CA GLY A 414 -22.83 -22.27 65.95
C GLY A 414 -23.85 -21.47 65.15
N ASP A 415 -24.89 -20.98 65.84
CA ASP A 415 -26.13 -20.42 65.27
C ASP A 415 -26.16 -18.87 65.16
N ALA A 416 -27.01 -18.32 64.28
CA ALA A 416 -27.80 -17.07 64.37
C ALA A 416 -28.51 -16.81 63.02
N VAL A 417 -29.84 -16.80 62.82
CA VAL A 417 -30.99 -16.07 63.43
C VAL A 417 -31.22 -14.65 62.85
N GLY A 418 -32.43 -14.43 62.28
CA GLY A 418 -32.96 -13.14 61.77
C GLY A 418 -33.43 -13.24 60.30
N SER A 419 -34.70 -13.44 59.91
CA SER A 419 -36.01 -12.87 60.31
C SER A 419 -36.26 -11.44 59.79
N GLY A 420 -37.26 -11.28 58.91
CA GLY A 420 -37.70 -9.98 58.39
C GLY A 420 -38.53 -10.08 57.11
N ASP A 421 -39.86 -10.22 57.25
CA ASP A 421 -40.82 -10.05 56.17
C ASP A 421 -40.94 -8.56 55.73
N GLU A 422 -41.61 -8.30 54.59
CA GLU A 422 -42.89 -7.55 54.55
C GLU A 422 -43.16 -6.75 53.24
N MET A 423 -44.21 -7.17 52.54
CA MET A 423 -45.16 -6.49 51.63
C MET A 423 -44.76 -5.61 50.40
N GLN A 424 -45.56 -5.84 49.34
CA GLN A 424 -45.81 -4.96 48.19
C GLN A 424 -46.89 -3.90 48.53
N PRO A 425 -47.24 -2.92 47.65
CA PRO A 425 -48.14 -3.20 46.51
C PRO A 425 -47.90 -2.41 45.20
N LEU A 426 -48.36 -3.02 44.09
CA LEU A 426 -49.08 -2.48 42.90
C LEU A 426 -48.90 -0.97 42.51
N VAL A 427 -48.80 -0.60 41.22
CA VAL A 427 -49.94 -0.53 40.26
C VAL A 427 -49.47 -0.41 38.78
N ASN A 428 -50.12 -1.19 37.90
CA ASN A 428 -50.43 -1.07 36.45
C ASN A 428 -49.41 -0.55 35.39
N GLY A 429 -49.28 -1.33 34.30
CA GLY A 429 -48.86 -0.89 32.96
C GLY A 429 -48.63 -2.08 32.01
N ALA A 430 -49.51 -2.31 31.03
CA ALA A 430 -49.53 -3.52 30.20
C ALA A 430 -48.69 -3.43 28.91
N PHE A 431 -48.06 -4.54 28.48
CA PHE A 431 -48.39 -5.28 27.23
C PHE A 431 -47.49 -6.54 27.05
N ASP A 432 -48.12 -7.66 26.65
CA ASP A 432 -47.51 -8.92 26.14
C ASP A 432 -46.75 -8.70 24.80
N TYR A 433 -45.88 -9.54 24.22
CA TYR A 433 -45.24 -10.86 24.47
C TYR A 433 -44.01 -10.92 23.50
N SER A 434 -43.04 -11.86 23.48
CA SER A 434 -42.66 -13.04 24.29
C SER A 434 -41.19 -13.42 23.98
N SER A 435 -40.44 -13.94 24.96
CA SER A 435 -39.10 -14.56 24.77
C SER A 435 -39.17 -16.10 24.82
N PRO A 436 -38.10 -16.83 24.41
CA PRO A 436 -37.24 -17.48 25.43
C PRO A 436 -35.72 -17.48 25.07
N THR A 437 -34.84 -16.81 25.84
CA THR A 437 -34.09 -17.28 27.04
C THR A 437 -32.97 -18.32 26.83
N SER A 438 -31.71 -17.88 26.95
CA SER A 438 -30.63 -18.39 27.84
C SER A 438 -29.34 -17.62 27.49
N VAL A 439 -28.63 -16.87 28.34
CA VAL A 439 -28.17 -17.03 29.74
C VAL A 439 -27.05 -18.06 29.91
N ALA A 440 -25.80 -17.57 29.83
CA ALA A 440 -24.66 -18.09 30.58
C ALA A 440 -23.60 -16.99 30.78
N SER A 441 -23.62 -16.33 31.94
CA SER A 441 -22.53 -15.45 32.39
C SER A 441 -21.65 -16.20 33.39
N ARG A 442 -20.33 -16.02 33.35
CA ARG A 442 -19.40 -16.45 34.41
C ARG A 442 -18.44 -15.32 34.77
N GLN A 443 -18.43 -14.98 36.05
CA GLN A 443 -17.39 -14.19 36.71
C GLN A 443 -16.73 -15.02 37.82
N GLY A 444 -15.49 -14.63 38.16
CA GLY A 444 -14.73 -15.13 39.32
C GLY A 444 -13.75 -16.27 39.01
N MET A 445 -12.64 -16.41 39.73
CA MET A 445 -12.04 -15.59 40.80
C MET A 445 -10.61 -16.10 41.07
N GLY A 446 -9.70 -15.26 41.57
CA GLY A 446 -8.66 -15.67 42.54
C GLY A 446 -7.23 -16.03 42.05
N ASP A 447 -6.31 -15.10 42.34
CA ASP A 447 -4.91 -15.23 42.82
C ASP A 447 -4.50 -16.57 43.53
N PRO A 448 -3.19 -16.98 43.60
CA PRO A 448 -2.14 -16.13 44.20
C PRO A 448 -0.63 -16.29 43.84
N LEU A 449 0.11 -15.21 44.19
CA LEU A 449 1.49 -15.07 44.72
C LEU A 449 2.51 -16.24 44.65
N GLY A 450 3.75 -15.95 44.18
CA GLY A 450 4.87 -16.91 44.19
C GLY A 450 6.30 -16.37 43.94
N THR A 451 6.77 -15.38 44.71
CA THR A 451 8.19 -15.12 45.12
C THR A 451 9.43 -15.34 44.20
N ASN A 452 10.23 -14.27 44.09
CA ASN A 452 11.72 -14.20 44.16
C ASN A 452 12.62 -15.10 43.30
N LEU A 453 13.54 -14.46 42.53
CA LEU A 453 14.98 -14.75 42.64
C LEU A 453 15.82 -13.51 42.26
N ARG A 454 16.96 -13.32 42.95
CA ARG A 454 17.93 -12.24 42.72
C ARG A 454 19.00 -12.68 41.71
N GLY A 455 19.46 -11.76 40.85
CA GLY A 455 20.65 -11.93 40.01
C GLY A 455 21.38 -10.61 39.79
N LEU A 456 22.45 -10.38 40.56
CA LEU A 456 23.34 -9.22 40.39
C LEU A 456 24.38 -9.50 39.30
N VAL A 457 24.46 -8.65 38.27
CA VAL A 457 25.73 -8.27 37.64
C VAL A 457 25.68 -6.78 37.32
N ALA A 458 26.67 -6.03 37.79
CA ALA A 458 26.94 -4.67 37.36
C ALA A 458 28.41 -4.62 36.93
N PHE A 459 28.73 -3.90 35.85
CA PHE A 459 30.04 -3.29 35.65
C PHE A 459 30.00 -2.17 34.59
N ASP A 460 30.22 -0.95 35.08
CA ASP A 460 30.89 0.23 34.49
C ASP A 460 30.63 0.72 33.05
N ASN A 461 29.81 1.77 32.99
CA ASN A 461 30.21 3.14 32.59
C ASN A 461 31.52 3.33 31.80
N HIS A 462 31.40 3.93 30.61
CA HIS A 462 32.32 4.99 30.18
C HIS A 462 31.61 5.99 29.25
N SER A 463 31.01 7.02 29.83
CA SER A 463 30.40 8.14 29.08
C SER A 463 31.41 9.27 28.91
N ALA A 464 31.91 9.47 27.68
CA ALA A 464 32.70 10.65 27.35
C ALA A 464 31.76 11.84 27.06
N ALA A 465 31.90 12.92 27.82
CA ALA A 465 31.09 14.12 27.64
C ALA A 465 31.55 14.94 26.43
N TYR A 466 30.60 15.46 25.66
CA TYR A 466 30.79 16.60 24.78
C TYR A 466 29.56 17.51 24.87
N GLU A 467 29.72 18.67 25.51
CA GLU A 467 28.78 19.77 25.42
C GLU A 467 28.95 20.51 24.08
N PRO A 468 27.88 21.10 23.53
CA PRO A 468 27.99 22.35 22.81
C PRO A 468 27.19 23.46 23.51
N LEU A 469 27.90 24.55 23.79
CA LEU A 469 27.34 25.79 24.32
C LEU A 469 26.32 26.40 23.34
N ALA A 470 25.10 26.64 23.80
CA ALA A 470 24.15 27.48 23.10
C ALA A 470 24.51 28.96 23.29
N GLN A 471 24.75 29.68 22.19
CA GLN A 471 24.73 31.15 22.16
C GLN A 471 23.71 31.60 21.11
N GLY A 472 22.75 32.43 21.53
CA GLY A 472 21.63 32.84 20.71
C GLY A 472 22.01 33.86 19.63
N GLY A 473 21.45 33.72 18.43
CA GLY A 473 21.58 34.70 17.37
C GLY A 473 20.77 35.98 17.67
N GLN A 474 21.38 37.14 17.45
CA GLN A 474 20.68 38.43 17.40
C GLN A 474 19.95 38.60 16.05
N PRO A 475 18.82 39.34 16.00
CA PRO A 475 18.07 39.54 14.77
C PRO A 475 18.81 40.41 13.74
N MET A 476 18.58 40.09 12.45
CA MET A 476 19.34 40.57 11.29
C MET A 476 19.02 42.03 10.86
N ALA A 477 18.77 42.93 11.81
CA ALA A 477 18.37 44.32 11.56
C ALA A 477 19.52 45.35 11.67
N GLU A 478 20.66 44.99 12.29
CA GLU A 478 21.72 45.95 12.66
C GLU A 478 22.94 45.98 11.72
N CYS A 479 22.98 45.19 10.64
CA CYS A 479 24.12 45.15 9.71
C CYS A 479 24.10 46.21 8.58
N LEU A 480 23.06 47.05 8.48
CA LEU A 480 22.91 48.00 7.36
C LEU A 480 23.53 49.39 7.56
N ASP A 481 23.94 49.76 8.79
CA ASP A 481 24.50 51.09 9.10
C ASP A 481 26.04 51.13 9.22
N SER A 482 26.74 50.00 9.01
CA SER A 482 28.19 49.85 9.25
C SER A 482 29.05 49.76 7.96
N CYS A 483 28.57 50.25 6.82
CA CYS A 483 29.35 50.34 5.57
C CYS A 483 29.69 51.80 5.20
N PRO A 484 30.92 52.28 5.50
CA PRO A 484 31.37 53.61 5.09
C PRO A 484 31.86 53.61 3.64
N ASP A 485 30.93 53.61 2.68
CA ASP A 485 31.06 54.26 1.34
C ASP A 485 29.98 53.79 0.35
N HIS A 486 28.71 54.19 0.54
CA HIS A 486 27.71 54.25 -0.55
C HIS A 486 26.60 55.26 -0.25
N LYS A 487 26.96 56.53 -0.04
CA LYS A 487 25.97 57.62 -0.05
C LYS A 487 25.60 57.98 -1.49
N SER A 488 24.33 57.76 -1.83
CA SER A 488 23.66 57.95 -3.14
C SER A 488 23.83 56.83 -4.17
N SER A 489 22.97 55.81 -4.07
CA SER A 489 22.49 55.08 -5.25
C SER A 489 20.98 54.83 -5.14
N LYS A 490 20.30 54.63 -6.29
CA LYS A 490 18.87 54.27 -6.35
C LYS A 490 18.61 52.85 -5.84
N GLU A 491 19.63 52.02 -5.67
CA GLU A 491 19.46 50.62 -5.25
C GLU A 491 19.10 50.51 -3.78
N ALA A 492 19.64 51.36 -2.89
CA ALA A 492 19.26 51.37 -1.48
C ALA A 492 17.76 51.66 -1.25
N ALA A 493 17.12 52.43 -2.16
CA ALA A 493 15.68 52.65 -2.14
C ALA A 493 14.92 51.40 -2.63
N ARG A 494 15.40 50.75 -3.70
CA ARG A 494 14.79 49.52 -4.24
C ARG A 494 14.90 48.32 -3.30
N PHE A 495 16.00 48.18 -2.55
CA PHE A 495 16.12 47.14 -1.54
C PHE A 495 15.12 47.31 -0.39
N ARG A 496 14.84 48.56 0.03
CA ARG A 496 13.77 48.84 1.01
C ARG A 496 12.38 48.55 0.44
N GLU A 497 12.14 48.90 -0.82
CA GLU A 497 10.88 48.62 -1.52
C GLU A 497 10.61 47.11 -1.66
N LEU A 498 11.63 46.32 -2.03
CA LEU A 498 11.56 44.85 -2.09
C LEU A 498 11.34 44.22 -0.70
N ALA A 499 12.07 44.66 0.32
CA ALA A 499 11.87 44.18 1.70
C ALA A 499 10.44 44.48 2.21
N GLN A 500 9.91 45.66 1.89
CA GLN A 500 8.54 46.05 2.24
C GLN A 500 7.49 45.19 1.51
N LEU A 501 7.70 44.88 0.23
CA LEU A 501 6.83 43.99 -0.55
C LEU A 501 6.86 42.55 -0.02
N GLN A 502 8.02 42.05 0.38
CA GLN A 502 8.19 40.71 0.95
C GLN A 502 7.51 40.59 2.32
N ALA A 503 7.66 41.58 3.20
CA ALA A 503 6.95 41.65 4.47
C ALA A 503 5.41 41.73 4.28
N ASN A 504 4.96 42.53 3.31
CA ASN A 504 3.54 42.62 2.96
C ASN A 504 2.98 41.30 2.39
N ALA A 505 3.79 40.52 1.66
CA ALA A 505 3.38 39.20 1.18
C ALA A 505 3.24 38.20 2.35
N GLN A 506 4.23 38.14 3.25
CA GLN A 506 4.18 37.28 4.44
C GLN A 506 2.96 37.58 5.33
N ALA A 507 2.67 38.85 5.58
CA ALA A 507 1.50 39.28 6.34
C ALA A 507 0.14 38.93 5.66
N ARG A 508 0.13 38.72 4.34
CA ARG A 508 -1.10 38.47 3.55
C ARG A 508 -1.42 36.99 3.36
N PHE A 509 -0.42 36.11 3.49
CA PHE A 509 -0.57 34.67 3.30
C PHE A 509 -0.57 33.85 4.59
N GLY A 510 -0.54 34.49 5.77
CA GLY A 510 -0.97 33.87 7.03
C GLY A 510 -0.14 32.66 7.49
N TYR A 511 1.15 32.61 7.14
CA TYR A 511 2.05 31.61 7.70
C TYR A 511 2.30 31.93 9.18
N ALA A 512 1.70 31.13 10.06
CA ALA A 512 2.02 31.13 11.47
C ALA A 512 3.36 30.41 11.70
N ASP A 513 4.24 30.99 12.53
CA ASP A 513 5.51 30.38 12.89
C ASP A 513 5.31 29.02 13.57
N GLY A 514 5.89 27.97 12.99
CA GLY A 514 5.87 26.62 13.52
C GLY A 514 7.04 25.80 12.98
N VAL A 515 7.83 25.25 13.90
CA VAL A 515 9.00 24.37 13.66
C VAL A 515 10.24 25.08 13.08
N ALA A 516 11.11 25.51 14.01
CA ALA A 516 12.52 25.75 13.72
C ALA A 516 13.30 24.42 13.76
N GLY A 517 14.26 24.24 12.83
CA GLY A 517 15.27 23.17 12.88
C GLY A 517 15.46 22.43 11.56
N GLY A 518 16.55 22.73 10.83
CA GLY A 518 16.84 22.07 9.54
C GLY A 518 17.87 22.78 8.66
N SER A 519 19.00 23.21 9.21
CA SER A 519 20.08 23.86 8.46
C SER A 519 21.01 22.84 7.79
N GLY A 520 21.30 23.00 6.48
CA GLY A 520 22.30 22.15 5.82
C GLY A 520 22.42 22.25 4.29
N VAL A 521 22.79 23.41 3.75
CA VAL A 521 23.27 23.55 2.36
C VAL A 521 24.57 24.38 2.36
N PRO A 522 25.66 23.92 1.71
CA PRO A 522 26.93 24.66 1.69
C PRO A 522 26.86 25.87 0.75
N ALA A 523 27.54 26.95 1.14
CA ALA A 523 27.61 28.18 0.35
C ALA A 523 28.51 28.02 -0.88
N ASN A 524 27.99 28.40 -2.05
CA ASN A 524 28.77 28.81 -3.23
C ASN A 524 27.89 29.63 -4.18
N LEU A 525 27.74 30.93 -3.88
CA LEU A 525 27.65 32.07 -4.80
C LEU A 525 27.52 33.38 -4.02
#